data_AF-A0A4S4KEC2-F1
#
_entry.id   AF-A0A4S4KEC2-F1
#
_cell.length_a   1.000
_cell.length_b   1.000
_cell.length_c   1.000
_cell.angle_alpha   90.00
_cell.angle_beta   90.00
_cell.angle_gamma   90.00
#
_symmetry.space_group_name_H-M   'P 1'
#
loop_
_entity.id
_entity.type
_entity.pdbx_description
1 polymer ?
#
loop_
_entity_poly.entity_id
_entity_poly.type
_entity_poly.pdbx_seq_one_letter_code
_entity_poly.pdbx_strand_id
1 'polypeptide(L)'
;MDPDGWPFANVDDFPGAGNDPLHNSKHIKDLYFKVDPNFSGRFTVPILWDKQKSTIVNNESSEIIRIFNSAFNHLLPREKAEIDLYPEVHRAEIDELNKWVYDTVNDGVYKAGFAASQSAYEAAVVPLFDSLDRLEKMLVGKDHLIGDRLTESDVRLFVTIIRFDVAYYGLFKCNFRTIRDGYPAIHLWMRRLYWNNAAFRDTCNFNHIKTGYYSSIVFNNPTRVVPLGPVPNILPL
;
A
#
# COMPACT_ATOMS: atom_id res chain seq x y z
N MET A 1 8.56 5.75 -12.91
CA MET A 1 7.57 6.64 -13.57
C MET A 1 8.30 7.71 -14.33
N ASP A 2 7.82 7.99 -15.54
CA ASP A 2 8.27 9.09 -16.39
C ASP A 2 7.34 10.30 -16.19
N PRO A 3 7.53 11.43 -16.91
CA PRO A 3 6.63 12.59 -16.83
C PRO A 3 5.18 12.29 -17.22
N ASP A 4 4.93 11.18 -17.91
CA ASP A 4 3.61 10.74 -18.37
C ASP A 4 2.91 9.80 -17.35
N GLY A 5 3.57 9.51 -16.23
CA GLY A 5 3.01 8.77 -15.10
C GLY A 5 3.45 7.31 -15.09
N TRP A 6 2.49 6.40 -14.94
CA TRP A 6 2.71 4.96 -14.86
C TRP A 6 2.76 4.34 -16.26
N PRO A 7 3.94 3.92 -16.76
CA PRO A 7 4.06 3.23 -18.05
C PRO A 7 3.65 1.75 -17.94
N PHE A 8 3.22 1.17 -19.06
CA PHE A 8 3.18 -0.28 -19.26
C PHE A 8 4.55 -0.79 -19.74
N ALA A 9 4.77 -2.11 -19.69
CA ALA A 9 6.08 -2.72 -19.99
C ALA A 9 6.56 -2.52 -21.45
N ASN A 10 5.65 -2.22 -22.38
CA ASN A 10 5.98 -1.88 -23.78
C ASN A 10 6.62 -0.49 -23.92
N VAL A 11 6.54 0.35 -22.88
CA VAL A 11 7.16 1.68 -22.81
C VAL A 11 8.40 1.65 -21.92
N ASP A 12 8.30 1.03 -20.74
CA ASP A 12 9.39 0.92 -19.77
C ASP A 12 9.45 -0.52 -19.26
N ASP A 13 10.30 -1.33 -19.89
CA ASP A 13 10.42 -2.77 -19.58
C ASP A 13 11.11 -2.96 -18.23
N PHE A 14 10.39 -3.61 -17.30
CA PHE A 14 10.88 -3.90 -15.97
C PHE A 14 10.42 -5.30 -15.53
N PRO A 15 11.30 -6.16 -14.97
CA PRO A 15 10.94 -7.52 -14.60
C PRO A 15 9.69 -7.60 -13.69
N GLY A 16 8.66 -8.31 -14.16
CA GLY A 16 7.37 -8.44 -13.45
C GLY A 16 6.35 -7.33 -13.75
N ALA A 17 6.69 -6.34 -14.57
CA ALA A 17 5.72 -5.44 -15.18
C ALA A 17 5.00 -6.12 -16.35
N GLY A 18 3.77 -5.67 -16.64
CA GLY A 18 2.95 -6.19 -17.73
C GLY A 18 2.65 -5.14 -18.79
N ASN A 19 2.32 -5.61 -19.99
CA ASN A 19 1.66 -4.79 -21.00
C ASN A 19 0.17 -4.63 -20.66
N ASP A 20 -0.48 -3.61 -21.19
CA ASP A 20 -1.93 -3.53 -21.17
C ASP A 20 -2.53 -4.66 -22.05
N PRO A 21 -3.25 -5.64 -21.47
CA PRO A 21 -3.78 -6.76 -22.22
C PRO A 21 -5.09 -6.43 -22.97
N LEU A 22 -5.67 -5.24 -22.79
CA LEU A 22 -6.99 -4.90 -23.32
C LEU A 22 -6.97 -3.85 -24.43
N HIS A 23 -6.17 -2.80 -24.27
CA HIS A 23 -6.23 -1.62 -25.14
C HIS A 23 -4.88 -1.24 -25.75
N ASN A 24 -3.82 -1.99 -25.44
CA ASN A 24 -2.45 -1.68 -25.87
C ASN A 24 -2.05 -0.24 -25.51
N SER A 25 -2.54 0.25 -24.36
CA SER A 25 -2.17 1.55 -23.80
C SER A 25 -0.67 1.62 -23.52
N LYS A 26 -0.13 2.83 -23.57
CA LYS A 26 1.26 3.13 -23.24
C LYS A 26 1.42 3.47 -21.76
N HIS A 27 0.44 4.19 -21.22
CA HIS A 27 0.42 4.63 -19.83
C HIS A 27 -0.96 4.48 -19.21
N ILE A 28 -1.04 4.45 -17.88
CA ILE A 28 -2.31 4.42 -17.14
C ILE A 28 -3.22 5.60 -17.49
N LYS A 29 -2.66 6.78 -17.79
CA LYS A 29 -3.45 7.96 -18.22
C LYS A 29 -4.30 7.70 -19.47
N ASP A 30 -3.83 6.82 -20.37
CA ASP A 30 -4.55 6.49 -21.60
C ASP A 30 -5.89 5.80 -21.30
N LEU A 31 -5.96 5.03 -20.21
CA LEU A 31 -7.20 4.39 -19.76
C LEU A 31 -8.21 5.41 -19.23
N TYR A 32 -7.74 6.44 -18.51
CA TYR A 32 -8.60 7.53 -18.05
C TYR A 32 -9.14 8.34 -19.24
N PHE A 33 -8.26 8.74 -20.17
CA PHE A 33 -8.67 9.49 -21.37
C PHE A 33 -9.57 8.69 -22.32
N LYS A 34 -9.49 7.36 -22.29
CA LYS A 34 -10.41 6.50 -23.04
C LYS A 34 -11.85 6.61 -22.53
N VAL A 35 -12.03 6.82 -21.22
CA VAL A 35 -13.35 6.94 -20.58
C VAL A 35 -13.84 8.39 -20.60
N ASP A 36 -12.95 9.33 -20.29
CA ASP A 36 -13.23 10.76 -20.31
C ASP A 36 -12.03 11.52 -20.93
N PRO A 37 -12.13 11.95 -22.20
CA PRO A 37 -11.07 12.71 -22.87
C PRO A 37 -10.72 14.03 -22.19
N ASN A 38 -11.59 14.55 -21.32
CA ASN A 38 -11.40 15.80 -20.60
C ASN A 38 -11.00 15.59 -19.12
N PHE A 39 -10.65 14.36 -18.74
CA PHE A 39 -10.27 14.04 -17.37
C PHE A 39 -9.06 14.89 -16.93
N SER A 40 -9.22 15.59 -15.80
CA SER A 40 -8.23 16.54 -15.28
C SER A 40 -7.66 16.16 -13.90
N GLY A 41 -8.03 14.98 -13.39
CA GLY A 41 -7.55 14.45 -12.12
C GLY A 41 -6.18 13.78 -12.21
N ARG A 42 -5.77 13.11 -11.12
CA ARG A 42 -4.57 12.27 -11.10
C ARG A 42 -4.85 10.90 -11.72
N PHE A 43 -3.90 10.40 -12.51
CA PHE A 43 -3.95 9.08 -13.12
C PHE A 43 -3.42 8.01 -12.16
N THR A 44 -4.23 7.64 -11.17
CA THR A 44 -3.83 6.73 -10.08
C THR A 44 -4.06 5.26 -10.42
N VAL A 45 -3.31 4.40 -9.73
CA VAL A 45 -3.60 2.96 -9.54
C VAL A 45 -4.06 2.75 -8.10
N PRO A 46 -4.87 1.72 -7.80
CA PRO A 46 -5.40 0.69 -8.71
C PRO A 46 -6.55 1.19 -9.61
N ILE A 47 -6.85 0.41 -10.66
CA ILE A 47 -8.04 0.58 -11.51
C ILE A 47 -8.80 -0.74 -11.54
N LEU A 48 -10.07 -0.71 -11.13
CA LEU A 48 -11.03 -1.78 -11.43
C LEU A 48 -11.76 -1.44 -12.73
N TRP A 49 -11.56 -2.24 -13.77
CA TRP A 49 -12.06 -1.98 -15.13
C TRP A 49 -13.20 -2.93 -15.52
N ASP A 50 -14.27 -2.39 -16.10
CA ASP A 50 -15.35 -3.16 -16.72
C ASP A 50 -15.03 -3.39 -18.21
N LYS A 51 -14.73 -4.65 -18.55
CA LYS A 51 -14.44 -5.06 -19.94
C LYS A 51 -15.66 -5.00 -20.87
N GLN A 52 -16.88 -5.13 -20.35
CA GLN A 52 -18.10 -5.12 -21.17
C GLN A 52 -18.47 -3.69 -21.55
N LYS A 53 -18.43 -2.77 -20.58
CA LYS A 53 -18.73 -1.35 -20.81
C LYS A 53 -17.53 -0.52 -21.23
N SER A 54 -16.32 -1.10 -21.18
CA SER A 54 -15.05 -0.41 -21.45
C SER A 54 -14.91 0.89 -20.64
N THR A 55 -15.13 0.79 -19.33
CA THR A 55 -15.07 1.93 -18.40
C THR A 55 -14.42 1.57 -17.07
N ILE A 56 -14.01 2.58 -16.31
CA ILE A 56 -13.50 2.43 -14.94
C ILE A 56 -14.70 2.26 -14.00
N VAL A 57 -14.75 1.14 -13.28
CA VAL A 57 -15.75 0.89 -12.23
C VAL A 57 -15.40 1.68 -10.97
N ASN A 58 -14.13 1.59 -10.55
CA ASN A 58 -13.65 2.20 -9.32
C ASN A 58 -12.12 2.34 -9.36
N ASN A 59 -11.57 3.40 -8.75
CA ASN A 59 -10.13 3.62 -8.59
C ASN A 59 -9.74 3.94 -7.12
N GLU A 60 -10.65 3.74 -6.17
CA GLU A 60 -10.45 3.90 -4.74
C GLU A 60 -10.20 2.54 -4.09
N SER A 61 -8.96 2.30 -3.67
CA SER A 61 -8.52 1.01 -3.14
C SER A 61 -9.35 0.51 -1.96
N SER A 62 -9.81 1.41 -1.08
CA SER A 62 -10.59 1.05 0.11
C SER A 62 -12.00 0.56 -0.24
N GLU A 63 -12.58 1.06 -1.32
CA GLU A 63 -13.87 0.58 -1.84
C GLU A 63 -13.69 -0.72 -2.63
N ILE A 64 -12.63 -0.82 -3.44
CA ILE A 64 -12.32 -2.02 -4.24
C ILE A 64 -12.18 -3.26 -3.35
N ILE A 65 -11.45 -3.16 -2.23
CA ILE A 65 -11.31 -4.32 -1.32
C ILE A 65 -12.64 -4.74 -0.70
N ARG A 66 -13.58 -3.81 -0.48
CA ARG A 66 -14.93 -4.12 0.03
C ARG A 66 -15.84 -4.72 -1.03
N ILE A 67 -15.70 -4.29 -2.30
CA ILE A 67 -16.33 -4.95 -3.45
C ILE A 67 -15.84 -6.40 -3.51
N PHE A 68 -14.52 -6.63 -3.48
CA PHE A 68 -13.93 -7.96 -3.55
C PHE A 68 -14.28 -8.85 -2.34
N ASN A 69 -14.46 -8.27 -1.15
CA ASN A 69 -14.81 -9.01 0.05
C ASN A 69 -16.17 -9.72 -0.02
N SER A 70 -17.11 -9.23 -0.83
CA SER A 70 -18.50 -9.73 -0.76
C SER A 70 -19.25 -9.87 -2.07
N ALA A 71 -18.97 -9.02 -3.08
CA ALA A 71 -19.78 -8.97 -4.30
C ALA A 71 -19.75 -10.27 -5.11
N PHE A 72 -18.71 -11.08 -4.93
CA PHE A 72 -18.49 -12.32 -5.66
C PHE A 72 -18.77 -13.59 -4.84
N ASN A 73 -19.19 -13.49 -3.57
CA ASN A 73 -19.31 -14.66 -2.67
C ASN A 73 -20.22 -15.76 -3.23
N HIS A 74 -21.28 -15.40 -3.95
CA HIS A 74 -22.21 -16.34 -4.58
C HIS A 74 -21.63 -17.12 -5.77
N LEU A 75 -20.45 -16.72 -6.28
CA LEU A 75 -19.73 -17.35 -7.39
C LEU A 75 -18.51 -18.16 -6.92
N LEU A 76 -18.15 -18.05 -5.64
CA LEU A 76 -16.93 -18.62 -5.10
C LEU A 76 -17.19 -20.00 -4.46
N PRO A 77 -16.16 -20.88 -4.43
CA PRO A 77 -16.16 -22.03 -3.52
C PRO A 77 -16.40 -21.59 -2.08
N ARG A 78 -17.05 -22.46 -1.30
CA ARG A 78 -17.50 -22.15 0.06
C ARG A 78 -16.37 -21.61 0.94
N GLU A 79 -15.20 -22.24 0.90
CA GLU A 79 -14.03 -21.87 1.70
C GLU A 79 -13.47 -20.47 1.37
N LYS A 80 -13.78 -19.93 0.19
CA LYS A 80 -13.43 -18.56 -0.20
C LYS A 80 -14.56 -17.58 0.10
N ALA A 81 -15.81 -18.00 -0.13
CA ALA A 81 -17.00 -17.19 0.16
C ALA A 81 -17.20 -16.91 1.66
N GLU A 82 -16.69 -17.78 2.54
CA GLU A 82 -16.76 -17.62 4.00
C GLU A 82 -15.65 -16.70 4.57
N ILE A 83 -14.64 -16.34 3.78
CA ILE A 83 -13.63 -15.35 4.20
C ILE A 83 -14.29 -13.97 4.20
N ASP A 84 -14.35 -13.36 5.39
CA ASP A 84 -14.84 -11.99 5.57
C ASP A 84 -13.81 -11.16 6.34
N LEU A 85 -13.25 -10.17 5.66
CA LEU A 85 -12.28 -9.21 6.18
C LEU A 85 -12.97 -7.97 6.79
N TYR A 86 -14.29 -7.83 6.65
CA TYR A 86 -15.08 -6.74 7.23
C TYR A 86 -16.36 -7.26 7.94
N PRO A 87 -16.19 -8.18 8.91
CA PRO A 87 -17.31 -8.84 9.58
C PRO A 87 -18.11 -7.88 10.43
N GLU A 88 -19.43 -8.05 10.44
CA GLU A 88 -20.39 -7.16 11.10
C GLU A 88 -20.02 -6.80 12.55
N VAL A 89 -19.61 -7.81 13.33
CA VAL A 89 -19.23 -7.67 14.74
C VAL A 89 -18.05 -6.71 14.98
N HIS A 90 -17.17 -6.51 13.99
CA HIS A 90 -15.99 -5.65 14.12
C HIS A 90 -16.04 -4.37 13.27
N ARG A 91 -17.11 -4.11 12.52
CA ARG A 91 -17.13 -2.98 11.56
C ARG A 91 -16.83 -1.63 12.19
N ALA A 92 -17.44 -1.33 13.34
CA ALA A 92 -17.21 -0.06 14.03
C ALA A 92 -15.75 0.12 14.46
N GLU A 93 -15.14 -0.95 15.00
CA GLU A 93 -13.73 -0.96 15.41
C GLU A 93 -12.79 -0.85 14.21
N ILE A 94 -13.10 -1.55 13.11
CA ILE A 94 -12.36 -1.49 11.85
C ILE A 94 -12.42 -0.08 11.27
N ASP A 95 -13.60 0.54 11.22
CA ASP A 95 -13.77 1.87 10.65
C ASP A 95 -13.06 2.95 11.49
N GLU A 96 -13.15 2.85 12.82
CA GLU A 96 -12.42 3.75 13.72
C GLU A 96 -10.91 3.60 13.52
N LEU A 97 -10.40 2.37 13.51
CA LEU A 97 -8.98 2.10 13.36
C LEU A 97 -8.46 2.55 11.99
N ASN A 98 -9.16 2.18 10.92
CA ASN A 98 -8.79 2.54 9.55
C ASN A 98 -8.76 4.05 9.34
N LYS A 99 -9.62 4.81 10.02
CA LYS A 99 -9.67 6.27 9.90
C LYS A 99 -8.37 6.92 10.34
N TRP A 100 -7.91 6.64 11.56
CA TRP A 100 -6.67 7.26 12.05
C TRP A 100 -5.44 6.60 11.45
N VAL A 101 -5.42 5.27 11.24
CA VAL A 101 -4.31 4.60 10.56
C VAL A 101 -4.12 5.16 9.15
N TYR A 102 -5.19 5.45 8.42
CA TYR A 102 -5.08 6.11 7.13
C TYR A 102 -4.44 7.50 7.27
N ASP A 103 -5.00 8.35 8.13
CA ASP A 103 -4.60 9.75 8.24
C ASP A 103 -3.16 9.94 8.73
N THR A 104 -2.74 9.15 9.72
CA THR A 104 -1.45 9.34 10.41
C THR A 104 -0.39 8.31 10.02
N VAL A 105 -0.74 7.19 9.40
CA VAL A 105 0.21 6.13 9.02
C VAL A 105 0.26 5.93 7.51
N ASN A 106 -0.84 5.53 6.87
CA ASN A 106 -0.84 5.22 5.44
C ASN A 106 -0.54 6.47 4.59
N ASP A 107 -1.25 7.57 4.84
CA ASP A 107 -1.00 8.87 4.21
C ASP A 107 0.04 9.68 5.01
N GLY A 108 0.19 9.40 6.31
CA GLY A 108 1.16 10.10 7.18
C GLY A 108 2.61 10.02 6.68
N VAL A 109 3.05 8.86 6.19
CA VAL A 109 4.39 8.72 5.59
C VAL A 109 4.53 9.58 4.32
N TYR A 110 3.46 9.76 3.55
CA TYR A 110 3.44 10.63 2.36
C TYR A 110 3.43 12.11 2.75
N LYS A 111 2.63 12.49 3.74
CA LYS A 111 2.62 13.87 4.29
C LYS A 111 4.01 14.27 4.78
N ALA A 112 4.72 13.37 5.48
CA ALA A 112 6.10 13.61 5.90
C ALA A 112 7.07 13.64 4.71
N GLY A 113 6.96 12.67 3.80
CA GLY A 113 7.86 12.55 2.66
C GLY A 113 7.76 13.69 1.66
N PHE A 114 6.57 14.26 1.45
CA PHE A 114 6.33 15.34 0.50
C PHE A 114 6.27 16.73 1.14
N ALA A 115 6.55 16.84 2.44
CA ALA A 115 6.59 18.12 3.13
C ALA A 115 7.63 19.07 2.51
N ALA A 116 7.19 20.27 2.13
CA ALA A 116 8.04 21.31 1.55
C ALA A 116 8.60 22.30 2.60
N SER A 117 8.29 22.11 3.89
CA SER A 117 8.82 22.90 5.00
C SER A 117 9.10 22.01 6.20
N GLN A 118 10.01 22.46 7.07
CA GLN A 118 10.34 21.78 8.32
C GLN A 118 9.11 21.62 9.22
N SER A 119 8.28 22.66 9.33
CA SER A 119 7.06 22.62 10.15
C SER A 119 6.03 21.63 9.63
N ALA A 120 5.84 21.53 8.30
CA ALA A 120 4.94 20.54 7.71
C ALA A 120 5.45 19.11 7.90
N TYR A 121 6.77 18.91 7.80
CA TYR A 121 7.40 17.63 8.06
C TYR A 121 7.20 17.20 9.51
N GLU A 122 7.49 18.08 10.48
CA GLU A 122 7.32 17.81 11.91
C GLU A 122 5.85 17.51 12.26
N ALA A 123 4.92 18.28 11.70
CA ALA A 123 3.49 18.08 11.90
C ALA A 123 2.97 16.74 11.34
N ALA A 124 3.70 16.09 10.42
CA ALA A 124 3.34 14.79 9.85
C ALA A 124 4.09 13.63 10.50
N VAL A 125 5.40 13.78 10.71
CA VAL A 125 6.25 12.69 11.22
C VAL A 125 6.01 12.39 12.69
N VAL A 126 5.69 13.41 13.51
CA VAL A 126 5.41 13.19 14.94
C VAL A 126 4.14 12.36 15.14
N PRO A 127 2.97 12.72 14.57
CA PRO A 127 1.77 11.88 14.67
C PRO A 127 1.93 10.47 14.07
N LEU A 128 2.77 10.32 13.05
CA LEU A 128 3.11 9.01 12.48
C LEU A 128 3.75 8.12 13.56
N PHE A 129 4.79 8.59 14.24
CA PHE A 129 5.46 7.78 15.27
C PHE A 129 4.60 7.59 16.52
N ASP A 130 3.79 8.57 16.92
CA ASP A 130 2.79 8.39 18.00
C ASP A 130 1.79 7.28 17.65
N SER A 131 1.40 7.20 16.38
CA SER A 131 0.48 6.17 15.88
C SER A 131 1.14 4.80 15.79
N LEU A 132 2.42 4.72 15.39
CA LEU A 132 3.18 3.47 15.45
C LEU A 132 3.37 3.00 16.90
N ASP A 133 3.61 3.92 17.85
CA ASP A 133 3.68 3.59 19.28
C ASP A 133 2.33 3.08 19.83
N ARG A 134 1.21 3.60 19.33
CA ARG A 134 -0.14 3.08 19.64
C ARG A 134 -0.34 1.68 19.06
N LEU A 135 -0.02 1.48 17.78
CA LEU A 135 -0.15 0.19 17.09
C LEU A 135 0.70 -0.89 17.76
N GLU A 136 1.94 -0.55 18.15
CA GLU A 136 2.84 -1.45 18.85
C GLU A 136 2.20 -1.98 20.13
N LYS A 137 1.62 -1.09 20.96
CA LYS A 137 0.91 -1.48 22.19
C LYS A 137 -0.31 -2.37 21.88
N MET A 138 -1.04 -2.08 20.81
CA MET A 138 -2.22 -2.86 20.41
C MET A 138 -1.86 -4.29 19.99
N LEU A 139 -0.68 -4.49 19.38
CA LEU A 139 -0.22 -5.76 18.85
C LEU A 139 0.54 -6.62 19.86
N VAL A 140 0.85 -6.12 21.06
CA VAL A 140 1.51 -6.93 22.11
C VAL A 140 0.64 -8.14 22.43
N GLY A 141 1.17 -9.33 22.15
CA GLY A 141 0.50 -10.61 22.40
C GLY A 141 -0.61 -10.96 21.40
N LYS A 142 -0.74 -10.24 20.28
CA LYS A 142 -1.76 -10.49 19.25
C LYS A 142 -1.16 -10.83 17.89
N ASP A 143 -1.90 -11.62 17.12
CA ASP A 143 -1.59 -11.94 15.72
C ASP A 143 -2.25 -11.00 14.71
N HIS A 144 -3.26 -10.25 15.15
CA HIS A 144 -4.07 -9.35 14.33
C HIS A 144 -4.43 -8.08 15.12
N LEU A 145 -4.76 -7.01 14.39
CA LEU A 145 -5.09 -5.72 15.02
C LEU A 145 -6.40 -5.75 15.81
N ILE A 146 -7.41 -6.44 15.27
CA ILE A 146 -8.79 -6.41 15.74
C ILE A 146 -9.31 -7.84 15.90
N GLY A 147 -9.78 -8.17 17.11
CA GLY A 147 -10.13 -9.54 17.49
C GLY A 147 -8.98 -10.53 17.30
N ASP A 148 -9.33 -11.81 17.17
CA ASP A 148 -8.37 -12.91 16.95
C ASP A 148 -8.43 -13.39 15.48
N ARG A 149 -8.59 -12.46 14.52
CA ARG A 149 -8.74 -12.78 13.10
C ARG A 149 -8.19 -11.70 12.18
N LEU A 150 -7.82 -12.10 10.96
CA LEU A 150 -7.44 -11.16 9.92
C LEU A 150 -8.63 -10.30 9.49
N THR A 151 -8.40 -8.98 9.38
CA THR A 151 -9.38 -8.00 8.90
C THR A 151 -8.79 -7.10 7.80
N GLU A 152 -9.63 -6.29 7.15
CA GLU A 152 -9.15 -5.29 6.19
C GLU A 152 -8.19 -4.28 6.83
N SER A 153 -8.28 -4.06 8.15
CA SER A 153 -7.34 -3.23 8.89
C SER A 153 -5.91 -3.76 8.84
N ASP A 154 -5.72 -5.07 9.00
CA ASP A 154 -4.39 -5.68 8.90
C ASP A 154 -3.84 -5.52 7.48
N VAL A 155 -4.68 -5.75 6.47
CA VAL A 155 -4.32 -5.60 5.05
C VAL A 155 -3.87 -4.17 4.75
N ARG A 156 -4.64 -3.18 5.21
CA ARG A 156 -4.37 -1.74 5.00
C ARG A 156 -3.14 -1.26 5.75
N LEU A 157 -2.89 -1.76 6.96
CA LEU A 157 -1.67 -1.43 7.68
C LEU A 157 -0.44 -2.09 7.03
N PHE A 158 -0.56 -3.36 6.63
CA PHE A 158 0.55 -4.18 6.17
C PHE A 158 1.27 -3.51 4.99
N VAL A 159 0.51 -2.99 4.03
CA VAL A 159 1.08 -2.40 2.82
C VAL A 159 1.97 -1.18 3.11
N THR A 160 1.71 -0.47 4.21
CA THR A 160 2.61 0.61 4.68
C THR A 160 3.79 0.05 5.45
N ILE A 161 3.57 -0.85 6.41
CA ILE A 161 4.65 -1.36 7.27
C ILE A 161 5.71 -2.13 6.47
N ILE A 162 5.31 -2.97 5.50
CA ILE A 162 6.23 -3.73 4.65
C ILE A 162 7.14 -2.84 3.77
N ARG A 163 6.72 -1.59 3.51
CA ARG A 163 7.47 -0.59 2.75
C ARG A 163 8.30 0.33 3.64
N PHE A 164 8.10 0.30 4.95
CA PHE A 164 8.64 1.30 5.87
C PHE A 164 10.16 1.32 5.86
N ASP A 165 10.81 0.21 6.20
CA ASP A 165 12.27 0.15 6.30
C ASP A 165 12.97 0.29 4.94
N VAL A 166 12.34 -0.20 3.87
CA VAL A 166 12.94 -0.26 2.53
C VAL A 166 12.75 1.01 1.70
N ALA A 167 11.80 1.87 2.07
CA ALA A 167 11.49 3.09 1.34
C ALA A 167 11.26 4.29 2.28
N TYR A 168 10.26 4.24 3.16
CA TYR A 168 9.82 5.41 3.93
C TYR A 168 10.87 5.92 4.91
N TYR A 169 11.60 5.01 5.56
CA TYR A 169 12.66 5.35 6.51
C TYR A 169 13.71 6.26 5.86
N GLY A 170 14.23 5.87 4.70
CA GLY A 170 15.25 6.66 3.99
C GLY A 170 14.64 7.81 3.18
N LEU A 171 13.77 7.49 2.22
CA LEU A 171 13.30 8.45 1.21
C LEU A 171 12.36 9.51 1.80
N PHE A 172 11.47 9.11 2.72
CA PHE A 172 10.49 10.00 3.33
C PHE A 172 10.93 10.54 4.69
N LYS A 173 12.18 10.27 5.09
CA LYS A 173 12.75 10.71 6.37
C LYS A 173 11.92 10.25 7.57
N CYS A 174 11.14 9.18 7.44
CA CYS A 174 10.37 8.62 8.55
C CYS A 174 11.32 7.79 9.45
N ASN A 175 12.25 8.47 10.13
CA ASN A 175 13.49 7.83 10.62
C ASN A 175 13.77 8.00 12.13
N PHE A 176 12.75 8.22 12.96
CA PHE A 176 12.95 8.18 14.42
C PHE A 176 13.39 6.79 14.89
N ARG A 177 12.92 5.73 14.24
CA ARG A 177 13.35 4.33 14.38
C ARG A 177 12.82 3.49 13.20
N THR A 178 13.40 2.31 12.98
CA THR A 178 12.93 1.33 11.98
C THR A 178 11.81 0.45 12.56
N ILE A 179 11.06 -0.24 11.70
CA ILE A 179 10.17 -1.32 12.14
C ILE A 179 10.99 -2.47 12.72
N ARG A 180 12.04 -2.92 12.01
CA ARG A 180 12.80 -4.11 12.39
C ARG A 180 13.51 -4.03 13.75
N ASP A 181 13.93 -2.83 14.16
CA ASP A 181 14.69 -2.63 15.41
C ASP A 181 13.90 -1.85 16.48
N GLY A 182 12.91 -1.05 16.07
CA GLY A 182 12.19 -0.13 16.96
C GLY A 182 10.81 -0.61 17.42
N TYR A 183 10.21 -1.59 16.74
CA TYR A 183 8.82 -2.02 16.97
C TYR A 183 8.67 -3.54 16.98
N PRO A 184 9.03 -4.23 18.09
CA PRO A 184 9.03 -5.69 18.15
C PRO A 184 7.70 -6.37 17.79
N ALA A 185 6.56 -5.86 18.28
CA ALA A 185 5.24 -6.45 18.02
C ALA A 185 4.80 -6.22 16.58
N ILE A 186 4.94 -4.99 16.06
CA ILE A 186 4.66 -4.70 14.63
C ILE A 186 5.57 -5.54 13.73
N HIS A 187 6.86 -5.64 14.06
CA HIS A 187 7.82 -6.42 13.26
C HIS A 187 7.49 -7.91 13.26
N LEU A 188 7.07 -8.48 14.39
CA LEU A 188 6.61 -9.86 14.45
C LEU A 188 5.31 -10.07 13.68
N TRP A 189 4.32 -9.20 13.86
CA TRP A 189 3.03 -9.22 13.15
C TRP A 189 3.23 -9.18 11.63
N MET A 190 4.01 -8.23 11.11
CA MET A 190 4.30 -8.10 9.68
C MET A 190 4.97 -9.36 9.12
N ARG A 191 5.96 -9.90 9.84
CA ARG A 191 6.67 -11.13 9.42
C ARG A 191 5.74 -12.34 9.44
N ARG A 192 4.83 -12.47 10.41
CA ARG A 192 3.83 -13.55 10.44
C ARG A 192 2.90 -13.46 9.23
N LEU A 193 2.37 -12.28 8.91
CA LEU A 193 1.54 -12.08 7.71
C LEU A 193 2.31 -12.41 6.43
N TYR A 194 3.53 -11.89 6.29
CA TYR A 194 4.34 -12.11 5.09
C TYR A 194 4.76 -13.58 4.93
N TRP A 195 5.32 -14.22 5.96
CA TRP A 195 5.91 -15.56 5.80
C TRP A 195 4.87 -16.69 5.81
N ASN A 196 3.77 -16.53 6.54
CA ASN A 196 2.78 -17.60 6.74
C ASN A 196 1.55 -17.47 5.83
N ASN A 197 1.43 -16.39 5.04
CA ASN A 197 0.31 -16.21 4.13
C ASN A 197 0.79 -15.76 2.73
N ALA A 198 0.61 -16.64 1.76
CA ALA A 198 1.00 -16.44 0.36
C ALA A 198 0.39 -15.17 -0.27
N ALA A 199 -0.81 -14.75 0.14
CA ALA A 199 -1.44 -13.54 -0.39
C ALA A 199 -0.65 -12.27 -0.07
N PHE A 200 0.06 -12.23 1.07
CA PHE A 200 0.93 -11.11 1.44
C PHE A 200 2.33 -11.26 0.81
N ARG A 201 2.88 -12.49 0.81
CA ARG A 201 4.22 -12.77 0.26
C ARG A 201 4.28 -12.57 -1.24
N ASP A 202 3.39 -13.24 -1.96
CA ASP A 202 3.48 -13.41 -3.41
C ASP A 202 3.06 -12.13 -4.15
N THR A 203 2.43 -11.19 -3.44
CA THR A 203 2.07 -9.86 -3.96
C THR A 203 3.07 -8.76 -3.55
N CYS A 204 4.16 -9.10 -2.86
CA CYS A 204 5.16 -8.14 -2.38
C CYS A 204 6.47 -8.25 -3.17
N ASN A 205 6.62 -7.38 -4.18
CA ASN A 205 7.85 -7.29 -4.96
C ASN A 205 8.74 -6.11 -4.52
N PHE A 206 9.81 -6.41 -3.79
CA PHE A 206 10.71 -5.38 -3.25
C PHE A 206 11.48 -4.59 -4.32
N ASN A 207 11.75 -5.18 -5.49
CA ASN A 207 12.40 -4.46 -6.58
C ASN A 207 11.45 -3.39 -7.14
N HIS A 208 10.18 -3.73 -7.35
CA HIS A 208 9.14 -2.77 -7.75
C HIS A 208 8.93 -1.68 -6.69
N ILE A 209 8.89 -2.06 -5.41
CA ILE A 209 8.77 -1.09 -4.30
C ILE A 209 9.94 -0.11 -4.33
N LYS A 210 11.18 -0.58 -4.22
CA LYS A 210 12.34 0.30 -4.07
C LYS A 210 12.57 1.15 -5.31
N THR A 211 12.50 0.56 -6.49
CA THR A 211 12.61 1.31 -7.75
C THR A 211 11.48 2.33 -7.86
N GLY A 212 10.23 1.92 -7.61
CA GLY A 212 9.06 2.80 -7.67
C GLY A 212 9.21 4.06 -6.84
N TYR A 213 9.65 3.95 -5.59
CA TYR A 213 9.88 5.10 -4.71
C TYR A 213 11.11 5.91 -5.10
N TYR A 214 12.30 5.28 -5.17
CA TYR A 214 13.55 6.02 -5.31
C TYR A 214 13.79 6.58 -6.70
N SER A 215 13.25 5.97 -7.77
CA SER A 215 13.44 6.47 -9.14
C SER A 215 12.37 7.47 -9.57
N SER A 216 11.15 7.38 -9.00
CA SER A 216 10.02 8.22 -9.41
C SER A 216 9.86 9.49 -8.58
N ILE A 217 10.28 9.50 -7.31
CA ILE A 217 10.14 10.66 -6.42
C ILE A 217 11.40 11.52 -6.51
N VAL A 218 11.61 12.09 -7.68
CA VAL A 218 12.79 12.91 -8.03
C VAL A 218 12.93 14.13 -7.10
N PHE A 219 11.81 14.66 -6.60
CA PHE A 219 11.80 15.74 -5.61
C PHE A 219 12.65 15.42 -4.37
N ASN A 220 12.59 14.18 -3.88
CA ASN A 220 13.38 13.73 -2.73
C ASN A 220 14.69 13.04 -3.10
N ASN A 221 14.81 12.53 -4.32
CA ASN A 221 15.98 11.81 -4.78
C ASN A 221 16.36 12.19 -6.24
N PRO A 222 16.97 13.36 -6.45
CA PRO A 222 17.26 13.88 -7.80
C PRO A 222 18.13 12.95 -8.65
N THR A 223 19.04 12.21 -8.02
CA THR A 223 19.96 11.28 -8.70
C THR A 223 19.30 9.95 -9.09
N ARG A 224 18.08 9.68 -8.61
CA ARG A 224 17.32 8.44 -8.84
C ARG A 224 18.03 7.17 -8.38
N VAL A 225 19.07 7.30 -7.53
CA VAL A 225 19.81 6.16 -7.01
C VAL A 225 18.90 5.35 -6.08
N VAL A 226 18.79 4.05 -6.36
CA VAL A 226 18.05 3.10 -5.51
C VAL A 226 19.04 2.48 -4.52
N PRO A 227 18.86 2.67 -3.20
CA PRO A 227 19.77 2.10 -2.22
C PRO A 227 19.68 0.57 -2.19
N LEU A 228 20.82 -0.10 -1.99
CA LEU A 228 20.86 -1.55 -1.82
C LEU A 228 20.23 -1.99 -0.49
N GLY A 229 20.42 -1.18 0.56
CA GLY A 229 19.89 -1.45 1.89
C GLY A 229 18.40 -1.13 2.05
N PRO A 230 17.81 -1.55 3.17
CA PRO A 230 18.41 -2.43 4.18
C PRO A 230 18.49 -3.88 3.68
N VAL A 231 19.46 -4.66 4.17
CA VAL A 231 19.67 -6.08 3.80
C VAL A 231 19.46 -6.96 5.04
N PRO A 232 18.56 -7.97 4.99
CA PRO A 232 17.60 -8.24 3.91
C PRO A 232 16.47 -7.19 3.87
N ASN A 233 15.67 -7.20 2.79
CA ASN A 233 14.50 -6.33 2.68
C ASN A 233 13.49 -6.58 3.82
N ILE A 234 13.24 -7.85 4.14
CA ILE A 234 12.49 -8.33 5.31
C ILE A 234 13.28 -9.45 6.00
N LEU A 235 13.32 -9.45 7.33
CA LEU A 235 13.99 -10.50 8.11
C LEU A 235 13.17 -11.81 8.08
N PRO A 236 13.83 -12.98 8.18
CA PRO A 236 13.15 -14.26 8.41
C PRO A 236 12.28 -14.21 9.67
N LEU A 237 11.27 -15.10 9.76
CA LEU A 237 10.42 -15.22 10.94
C LEU A 237 11.22 -15.68 12.17
#